data_AF-R8HU21-F1
#
_entry.id   AF-R8HU21-F1
#
_cell.length_a   1.000
_cell.length_b   1.000
_cell.length_c   1.000
_cell.angle_alpha   90.00
_cell.angle_beta   90.00
_cell.angle_gamma   90.00
#
_symmetry.space_group_name_H-M   'P 1'
#
loop_
_entity.id
_entity.type
_entity.pdbx_description
1 polymer ?
#
loop_
_entity_poly.entity_id
_entity_poly.type
_entity_poly.pdbx_seq_one_letter_code
_entity_poly.pdbx_strand_id
1 'polypeptide(L)'
;MKFILIFGPQAVGKMTVGQELAKLTDLKIFHNHMTIDLVSPFFDYSTKEAKRLVSLLRNELFEEVSKSDLYGMIFTYVWAFDLQSD
;
A
#
# COMPACT_ATOMS: atom_id res chain seq x y z
N MET A 1 7.85 -1.67 15.09
CA MET A 1 6.64 -1.23 14.36
C MET A 1 5.62 -2.37 14.28
N LYS A 2 4.32 -2.10 14.51
CA LYS A 2 3.24 -3.05 14.19
C LYS A 2 2.87 -2.95 12.71
N PHE A 3 2.74 -4.07 12.02
CA PHE A 3 2.43 -4.10 10.60
C PHE A 3 1.27 -5.05 10.32
N ILE A 4 0.24 -4.55 9.64
CA ILE A 4 -0.90 -5.36 9.21
C ILE A 4 -0.96 -5.31 7.68
N LEU A 5 -0.82 -6.48 7.05
CA LEU A 5 -1.01 -6.65 5.61
C LEU A 5 -2.43 -7.16 5.34
N ILE A 6 -3.22 -6.39 4.59
CA ILE A 6 -4.54 -6.81 4.09
C ILE A 6 -4.40 -7.05 2.59
N PHE A 7 -4.46 -8.29 2.15
CA PHE A 7 -4.28 -8.64 0.74
C PHE A 7 -5.46 -9.43 0.17
N GLY A 8 -5.53 -9.47 -1.15
CA GLY A 8 -6.56 -10.20 -1.90
C GLY A 8 -6.94 -9.53 -3.22
N PRO A 9 -7.87 -10.12 -3.99
CA PRO A 9 -8.20 -9.67 -5.34
C PRO A 9 -8.74 -8.24 -5.41
N GLN A 10 -8.79 -7.67 -6.62
CA GLN A 10 -9.39 -6.35 -6.85
C GLN A 10 -10.82 -6.26 -6.27
N ALA A 11 -11.16 -5.10 -5.71
CA ALA A 11 -12.50 -4.78 -5.19
C ALA A 11 -13.11 -5.67 -4.08
N VAL A 12 -12.37 -6.57 -3.43
CA VAL A 12 -12.89 -7.44 -2.34
C VAL A 12 -13.11 -6.76 -0.97
N GLY A 13 -13.12 -5.42 -0.91
CA GLY A 13 -13.38 -4.68 0.34
C GLY A 13 -12.18 -4.41 1.25
N LYS A 14 -10.94 -4.68 0.82
CA LYS A 14 -9.71 -4.45 1.60
C LYS A 14 -9.60 -3.03 2.16
N MET A 15 -9.93 -2.02 1.35
CA MET A 15 -9.86 -0.62 1.73
C MET A 15 -10.84 -0.29 2.86
N THR A 16 -12.08 -0.78 2.77
CA THR A 16 -13.10 -0.61 3.81
C THR A 16 -12.67 -1.25 5.12
N VAL A 17 -12.15 -2.49 5.07
CA VAL A 17 -11.64 -3.16 6.28
C VAL A 17 -10.46 -2.41 6.89
N GLY A 18 -9.51 -1.95 6.06
CA GLY A 18 -8.38 -1.15 6.53
C GLY A 18 -8.81 0.15 7.19
N GLN A 19 -9.79 0.85 6.61
CA GLN A 19 -10.38 2.08 7.15
C GLN A 19 -11.04 1.88 8.50
N GLU A 20 -11.87 0.84 8.66
CA GLU A 20 -12.49 0.54 9.95
C GLU A 20 -11.45 0.13 10.99
N LEU A 21 -10.44 -0.66 10.61
CA LEU A 21 -9.37 -1.06 11.51
C LEU A 21 -8.53 0.13 12.01
N ALA A 22 -8.28 1.13 11.15
CA ALA A 22 -7.57 2.34 11.53
C ALA A 22 -8.40 3.29 12.41
N LYS A 23 -9.74 3.16 12.45
CA LYS A 23 -10.58 3.89 13.42
C LYS A 23 -10.54 3.26 14.80
N LEU A 24 -10.35 1.93 14.86
CA LEU A 24 -10.31 1.15 16.09
C LEU A 24 -8.91 1.06 16.72
N THR A 25 -7.88 1.51 16.01
CA THR A 25 -6.47 1.42 16.40
C THR A 25 -5.74 2.71 16.06
N ASP A 26 -4.50 2.88 16.54
CA ASP A 26 -3.65 4.01 16.15
C ASP A 26 -2.84 3.76 14.87
N LEU A 27 -3.14 2.68 14.12
CA LEU A 27 -2.41 2.32 12.92
C LEU A 27 -2.75 3.26 11.74
N LYS A 28 -1.72 3.69 11.01
CA LYS A 28 -1.91 4.51 9.80
C LYS A 28 -2.13 3.63 8.56
N ILE A 29 -3.04 4.02 7.68
CA ILE A 29 -3.30 3.28 6.43
C ILE A 29 -2.37 3.79 5.35
N PHE A 30 -1.75 2.84 4.66
CA PHE A 30 -1.04 3.05 3.43
C PHE A 30 -1.59 2.07 2.39
N HIS A 31 -2.52 2.50 1.54
CA HIS A 31 -3.05 1.60 0.50
C HIS A 31 -2.19 1.65 -0.76
N ASN A 32 -2.08 0.52 -1.46
CA ASN A 32 -1.25 0.36 -2.66
C ASN A 32 -1.43 1.46 -3.72
N HIS A 33 -2.64 2.02 -3.84
CA HIS A 33 -2.95 3.08 -4.79
C HIS A 33 -2.30 4.44 -4.47
N MET A 34 -1.97 4.76 -3.21
CA MET A 34 -1.48 6.10 -2.84
C MET A 34 -0.24 6.53 -3.63
N THR A 35 0.74 5.63 -3.80
CA THR A 35 1.95 5.94 -4.57
C THR A 35 1.70 5.91 -6.07
N ILE A 36 0.76 5.09 -6.54
CA ILE A 36 0.35 5.05 -7.95
C ILE A 36 -0.31 6.38 -8.31
N ASP A 37 -1.31 6.80 -7.53
CA ASP A 37 -2.08 8.03 -7.73
C ASP A 37 -1.20 9.27 -7.70
N LEU A 38 -0.14 9.27 -6.88
CA LEU A 38 0.84 10.35 -6.83
C LEU A 38 1.69 10.47 -8.11
N VAL A 39 2.02 9.33 -8.74
CA VAL A 39 2.94 9.27 -9.89
C VAL A 39 2.20 9.36 -11.22
N SER A 40 0.97 8.83 -11.29
CA SER A 40 0.15 8.75 -12.50
C SER A 40 -0.12 10.09 -13.23
N PRO A 41 -0.15 11.26 -12.58
CA PRO A 41 -0.26 12.53 -13.30
C PRO A 41 0.96 12.88 -14.19
N PHE A 42 2.11 12.24 -13.95
CA PHE A 42 3.37 12.53 -14.66
C PHE A 42 3.79 11.42 -15.62
N PHE A 43 3.49 10.16 -15.27
CA PHE A 43 3.91 8.99 -16.04
C PHE A 43 2.80 7.94 -16.06
N ASP A 44 2.53 7.38 -17.24
CA ASP A 44 1.61 6.24 -17.37
C ASP A 44 2.12 5.05 -16.53
N TYR A 45 1.21 4.38 -15.82
CA TYR A 45 1.54 3.30 -14.87
C TYR A 45 2.36 2.15 -15.49
N SER A 46 2.20 1.90 -16.79
CA SER A 46 2.92 0.84 -17.51
C SER A 46 4.39 1.17 -17.78
N THR A 47 4.79 2.44 -17.67
CA THR A 47 6.15 2.92 -17.96
C THR A 47 7.17 2.45 -16.93
N LYS A 48 8.45 2.39 -17.33
CA LYS A 48 9.56 2.04 -16.43
C LYS A 48 9.75 3.11 -15.35
N GLU A 49 9.53 4.37 -15.68
CA GLU A 49 9.62 5.53 -14.79
C GLU A 49 8.58 5.44 -13.69
N ALA A 50 7.31 5.20 -14.05
CA ALA A 50 6.23 5.07 -13.07
C ALA A 50 6.48 3.91 -12.11
N LYS A 51 6.81 2.72 -12.63
CA LYS A 51 7.10 1.53 -11.81
C LYS A 51 8.26 1.76 -10.85
N ARG A 52 9.35 2.40 -11.30
CA ARG A 52 10.52 2.72 -10.47
C ARG A 52 10.15 3.71 -9.36
N LEU A 53 9.44 4.79 -9.68
CA LEU A 53 9.04 5.81 -8.70
C LEU A 53 8.05 5.28 -7.67
N VAL A 54 7.04 4.52 -8.11
CA VAL A 54 6.07 3.85 -7.23
C VAL A 54 6.77 2.91 -6.25
N SER A 55 7.73 2.12 -6.72
CA SER A 55 8.51 1.20 -5.89
C SER A 55 9.41 1.97 -4.90
N LEU A 56 10.13 2.98 -5.39
CA LEU A 56 11.00 3.82 -4.57
C LEU A 56 10.22 4.49 -3.43
N LEU A 57 9.17 5.23 -3.75
CA LEU A 57 8.36 5.94 -2.76
C LEU A 57 7.75 4.99 -1.73
N ARG A 58 7.30 3.81 -2.17
CA ARG A 58 6.76 2.78 -1.28
C ARG A 58 7.81 2.27 -0.30
N ASN A 59 9.01 1.95 -0.80
CA ASN A 59 10.10 1.44 0.03
C ASN A 59 10.62 2.51 1.01
N GLU A 60 10.78 3.76 0.57
CA GLU A 60 11.19 4.86 1.44
C GLU A 60 10.17 5.11 2.55
N LEU A 61 8.86 5.06 2.24
CA LEU A 61 7.80 5.14 3.25
C LEU A 61 7.87 3.97 4.25
N PHE A 62 8.06 2.74 3.77
CA PHE A 62 8.21 1.58 4.67
C PHE A 62 9.42 1.73 5.58
N GLU A 63 10.56 2.14 5.03
CA GLU A 63 11.81 2.33 5.76
C GLU A 63 11.66 3.41 6.83
N GLU A 64 11.10 4.56 6.49
CA GLU A 64 10.92 5.68 7.41
C GLU A 64 9.93 5.33 8.53
N VAL A 65 8.78 4.72 8.20
CA VAL A 65 7.81 4.29 9.20
C VAL A 65 8.42 3.24 10.14
N SER A 66 9.27 2.34 9.62
CA SER A 66 9.93 1.30 10.44
C SER A 66 10.87 1.87 11.50
N LYS A 67 11.44 3.06 11.26
CA LYS A 67 12.36 3.79 12.15
C LYS A 67 11.66 4.82 13.02
N SER A 68 10.41 5.15 12.72
CA SER A 68 9.63 6.15 13.44
C SER A 68 9.01 5.61 14.73
N ASP A 69 8.52 6.52 15.58
CA ASP A 69 7.71 6.20 16.76
C ASP A 69 6.23 5.93 16.43
N LEU A 70 5.87 5.77 15.14
CA LEU A 70 4.50 5.42 14.77
C LEU A 70 4.10 4.08 15.38
N TYR A 71 2.89 4.04 15.93
CA TYR A 71 2.30 2.83 16.51
C TYR A 71 2.35 1.64 15.54
N GLY A 72 2.11 1.94 14.26
CA GLY A 72 2.28 0.99 13.16
C GLY A 72 1.50 1.39 11.91
N MET A 73 1.43 0.47 10.97
CA MET A 73 0.83 0.69 9.67
C MET A 73 -0.02 -0.48 9.19
N ILE A 74 -1.10 -0.16 8.48
CA ILE A 74 -1.91 -1.08 7.70
C ILE A 74 -1.55 -0.87 6.23
N PHE A 75 -1.11 -1.92 5.55
CA PHE A 75 -0.85 -1.90 4.11
C PHE A 75 -1.86 -2.77 3.39
N THR A 76 -2.52 -2.23 2.36
CA THR A 76 -3.41 -3.04 1.51
C THR A 76 -2.72 -3.40 0.20
N TYR A 77 -2.70 -4.68 -0.17
CA TYR A 77 -2.06 -5.16 -1.39
C TYR A 77 -3.04 -5.93 -2.30
N VAL A 78 -2.89 -5.79 -3.61
CA VAL A 78 -3.68 -6.57 -4.57
C VAL A 78 -2.90 -7.84 -4.87
N TRP A 79 -3.51 -9.00 -4.61
CA TRP A 79 -2.98 -10.31 -4.95
C TRP A 79 -4.10 -11.10 -5.63
N ALA A 80 -3.91 -11.47 -6.90
CA ALA A 80 -4.88 -12.26 -7.64
C ALA A 80 -4.62 -13.75 -7.40
N PHE A 81 -5.45 -14.38 -6.56
CA PHE A 81 -5.26 -15.80 -6.19
C PHE A 81 -5.52 -16.79 -7.33
N ASP A 82 -6.12 -16.31 -8.42
CA ASP A 82 -6.38 -17.05 -9.64
C ASP A 82 -5.24 -16.96 -10.67
N LEU A 83 -4.23 -16.11 -10.43
CA LEU A 83 -3.03 -16.02 -11.27
C LEU A 83 -1.87 -16.77 -10.60
N GLN A 84 -1.41 -17.85 -11.22
CA GLN A 84 -0.29 -18.62 -10.68
C GLN A 84 1.04 -17.85 -10.68
N SER A 85 1.13 -16.76 -11.45
CA SER A 85 2.28 -15.87 -11.49
C SER A 85 2.34 -14.87 -10.33
N ASP A 86 1.25 -14.72 -9.57
CA ASP A 86 1.15 -13.78 -8.44
C ASP A 86 1.57 -14.40 -7.11
#